data_AF-A0AAN1LVY0-F1
#
_entry.id   AF-A0AAN1LVY0-F1
#
_cell.length_a   1.000
_cell.length_b   1.000
_cell.length_c   1.000
_cell.angle_alpha   90.00
_cell.angle_beta   90.00
_cell.angle_gamma   90.00
#
_symmetry.space_group_name_H-M   'P 1'
#
loop_
_entity.id
_entity.type
_entity.pdbx_description
1 polymer ?
#
loop_
_entity_poly.entity_id
_entity_poly.type
_entity_poly.pdbx_seq_one_letter_code
_entity_poly.pdbx_strand_id
1 'polypeptide(L)'
;MSVLIRPKLAAFATLTIVAALALSACGGSTKDASGSASKGPFNTSPEQSRYGAPKVASIAAEVPAAIRSRGTLEIGNSKGSTAPLTFFATDNKTLIGVETDMAYAIASVFGLKVHYNPVSFEQIFVGLDSGKYDVGVSNITVTELRKQKYDMATYRKDAQAFEAKKGTTWRVTGPKDVAGKTIAVPTGTSEEKALLDWSAQNVKAGRKPINVKYYQDESACYLALQSGHIDAYLHPNPEAQYHSKTSGQTQVVGGIIGDGEHLQGLIAATTKKNDGLGKPLNDAINYLIKKGVYGKILARWGLTSDGVNTSQLNPPGLPIDKK
;
A
#
# COMPACT_ATOMS: atom_id res chain seq x y z
N MET A 1 -40.52 12.51 70.24
CA MET A 1 -40.15 11.76 71.46
C MET A 1 -39.35 10.55 71.05
N SER A 2 -38.05 10.53 71.36
CA SER A 2 -37.25 9.33 71.68
C SER A 2 -35.81 9.76 71.95
N VAL A 3 -35.55 9.92 73.24
CA VAL A 3 -34.38 9.55 74.05
C VAL A 3 -32.95 9.80 73.53
N LEU A 4 -32.20 10.44 74.43
CA LEU A 4 -30.84 10.96 74.44
C LEU A 4 -29.88 10.00 75.18
N ILE A 5 -28.56 10.12 74.87
CA ILE A 5 -27.36 9.89 75.74
C ILE A 5 -26.87 8.42 75.90
N ARG A 6 -25.77 7.94 75.27
CA ARG A 6 -24.28 8.09 75.49
C ARG A 6 -23.72 7.37 76.75
N PRO A 7 -22.39 7.12 76.96
CA PRO A 7 -21.17 6.99 76.10
C PRO A 7 -20.21 5.80 76.54
N LYS A 8 -19.12 5.42 75.84
CA LYS A 8 -17.65 5.71 76.03
C LYS A 8 -16.90 4.45 75.49
N LEU A 9 -15.81 4.46 74.71
CA LEU A 9 -14.39 4.82 74.95
C LEU A 9 -13.76 5.02 73.54
N ALA A 10 -13.09 6.12 73.18
CA ALA A 10 -11.74 6.56 73.55
C ALA A 10 -10.59 5.58 73.15
N ALA A 11 -9.87 5.90 72.06
CA ALA A 11 -8.45 6.30 72.12
C ALA A 11 -7.90 6.66 70.72
N PHE A 12 -7.30 7.85 70.65
CA PHE A 12 -6.52 8.39 69.53
C PHE A 12 -5.10 7.80 69.53
N ALA A 13 -4.52 7.59 68.34
CA ALA A 13 -3.07 7.67 68.15
C ALA A 13 -2.75 8.05 66.70
N THR A 14 -2.36 9.31 66.52
CA THR A 14 -1.68 9.90 65.36
C THR A 14 -0.21 9.48 65.32
N LEU A 15 0.32 9.17 64.13
CA LEU A 15 1.77 9.19 63.90
C LEU A 15 2.08 9.69 62.48
N THR A 16 2.61 10.90 62.40
CA THR A 16 3.33 11.50 61.26
C THR A 16 4.80 11.62 61.67
N ILE A 17 5.74 11.31 60.77
CA ILE A 17 7.00 12.06 60.47
C ILE A 17 8.02 11.19 59.69
N VAL A 18 8.30 11.66 58.45
CA VAL A 18 9.59 11.82 57.72
C VAL A 18 10.59 10.66 57.56
N ALA A 19 10.89 10.31 56.30
CA ALA A 19 12.20 9.84 55.82
C ALA A 19 12.34 10.21 54.32
N ALA A 20 13.08 11.27 53.97
CA ALA A 20 14.49 11.27 53.55
C ALA A 20 14.69 11.15 52.01
N LEU A 21 14.89 12.30 51.37
CA LEU A 21 15.40 12.46 50.01
C LEU A 21 16.90 12.12 49.97
N ALA A 22 17.30 11.25 49.05
CA ALA A 22 18.69 11.13 48.59
C ALA A 22 18.73 11.24 47.07
N LEU A 23 19.30 12.35 46.58
CA LEU A 23 19.79 12.51 45.21
C LEU A 23 21.05 11.66 45.03
N SER A 24 21.14 10.91 43.93
CA SER A 24 22.40 10.66 43.23
C SER A 24 22.11 10.35 41.76
N ALA A 25 22.79 11.11 40.91
CA ALA A 25 22.64 11.17 39.47
C ALA A 25 23.71 10.34 38.74
N CYS A 26 23.58 10.31 37.40
CA CYS A 26 24.44 9.70 36.37
C CYS A 26 24.26 8.18 36.21
N GLY A 27 24.07 7.60 35.02
CA GLY A 27 24.07 8.10 33.66
C GLY A 27 23.93 6.90 32.71
N GLY A 28 23.15 7.03 31.64
CA GLY A 28 22.91 5.95 30.67
C GLY A 28 21.48 5.96 30.13
N SER A 29 21.19 6.91 29.25
CA SER A 29 19.86 7.06 28.64
C SER A 29 19.62 5.99 27.57
N THR A 30 19.28 4.77 27.98
CA THR A 30 18.51 3.86 27.13
C THR A 30 17.03 4.15 27.38
N LYS A 31 16.45 5.01 26.53
CA LYS A 31 14.99 5.06 26.40
C LYS A 31 14.55 3.69 25.87
N ASP A 32 14.05 2.86 26.76
CA ASP A 32 13.16 1.76 26.38
C ASP A 32 11.92 2.37 25.75
N ALA A 33 11.97 2.52 24.42
CA ALA A 33 10.80 2.74 23.60
C ALA A 33 10.04 1.42 23.53
N SER A 34 9.30 1.11 24.59
CA SER A 34 8.17 0.19 24.54
C SER A 34 7.04 0.85 23.73
N GLY A 35 7.26 1.02 22.43
CA GLY A 35 6.18 1.18 21.47
C GLY A 35 5.47 -0.15 21.38
N SER A 36 4.14 -0.16 21.55
CA SER A 36 3.29 -1.33 21.35
C SER A 36 3.57 -1.90 19.96
N ALA A 37 4.38 -2.97 19.90
CA ALA A 37 4.62 -3.69 18.67
C ALA A 37 3.28 -4.22 18.17
N SER A 38 2.89 -3.84 16.95
CA SER A 38 1.65 -4.30 16.34
C SER A 38 1.62 -5.83 16.33
N LYS A 39 0.62 -6.43 16.98
CA LYS A 39 0.35 -7.88 16.92
C LYS A 39 -0.13 -8.23 15.51
N GLY A 40 0.80 -8.45 14.59
CA GLY A 40 0.50 -8.77 13.20
C GLY A 40 1.77 -8.89 12.35
N PRO A 41 1.66 -9.41 11.13
CA PRO A 41 2.80 -9.61 10.23
C PRO A 41 3.39 -8.29 9.69
N PHE A 42 2.69 -7.16 9.88
CA PHE A 42 3.09 -5.84 9.39
C PHE A 42 3.13 -4.84 10.53
N ASN A 43 4.09 -3.90 10.48
CA ASN A 43 4.12 -2.75 11.38
C ASN A 43 3.07 -1.70 10.96
N THR A 44 1.96 -1.64 11.68
CA THR A 44 0.87 -0.67 11.45
C THR A 44 0.91 0.54 12.39
N SER A 45 1.94 0.67 13.23
CA SER A 45 2.13 1.83 14.12
C SER A 45 2.55 3.10 13.35
N PRO A 46 2.38 4.31 13.91
CA PRO A 46 2.88 5.52 13.26
C PRO A 46 4.41 5.58 13.20
N GLU A 47 5.11 4.86 14.09
CA GLU A 47 6.58 4.74 14.12
C GLU A 47 7.08 3.82 13.00
N GLN A 48 7.13 4.38 11.79
CA GLN A 48 7.70 3.70 10.64
C GLN A 48 9.21 3.95 10.58
N SER A 49 10.02 2.91 10.87
CA SER A 49 11.47 2.90 10.62
C SER A 49 11.73 2.83 9.10
N ARG A 50 11.34 3.86 8.35
CA ARG A 50 11.31 3.87 6.88
C ARG A 50 12.68 3.59 6.26
N TYR A 51 12.69 2.82 5.18
CA TYR A 51 13.90 2.62 4.38
C TYR A 51 14.09 3.85 3.48
N GLY A 52 15.27 4.47 3.56
CA GLY A 52 15.66 5.56 2.69
C GLY A 52 17.01 5.31 2.05
N ALA A 53 17.49 6.26 1.27
CA ALA A 53 18.85 6.29 0.75
C ALA A 53 19.47 7.68 1.01
N PRO A 54 20.81 7.78 1.08
CA PRO A 54 21.47 9.08 1.08
C PRO A 54 21.11 9.90 -0.16
N LYS A 55 21.09 11.22 -0.01
CA LYS A 55 20.94 12.15 -1.14
C LYS A 55 21.98 11.84 -2.22
N VAL A 56 21.54 11.80 -3.47
CA VAL A 56 22.40 11.61 -4.64
C VAL A 56 22.51 12.94 -5.36
N ALA A 57 23.67 13.61 -5.26
CA ALA A 57 23.84 14.97 -5.76
C ALA A 57 23.52 15.12 -7.26
N SER A 58 23.88 14.14 -8.09
CA SER A 58 23.59 14.16 -9.54
C SER A 58 22.08 14.11 -9.82
N ILE A 59 21.35 13.15 -9.25
CA ILE A 59 19.90 13.02 -9.42
C ILE A 59 19.17 14.22 -8.80
N ALA A 60 19.60 14.66 -7.61
CA ALA A 60 19.03 15.81 -6.93
C ALA A 60 19.21 17.11 -7.71
N ALA A 61 20.22 17.24 -8.57
CA ALA A 61 20.43 18.42 -9.42
C ALA A 61 19.45 18.50 -10.60
N GLU A 62 18.88 17.37 -11.02
CA GLU A 62 17.91 17.28 -12.12
C GLU A 62 16.50 17.74 -11.72
N VAL A 63 16.20 17.73 -10.42
CA VAL A 63 14.90 18.20 -9.90
C VAL A 63 14.70 19.69 -10.24
N PRO A 64 13.50 20.11 -10.70
CA PRO A 64 13.21 21.51 -10.99
C PRO A 64 13.63 22.47 -9.87
N ALA A 65 14.23 23.60 -10.24
CA ALA A 65 14.83 24.54 -9.29
C ALA A 65 13.84 25.05 -8.23
N ALA A 66 12.59 25.29 -8.61
CA ALA A 66 11.53 25.71 -7.68
C ALA A 66 11.29 24.68 -6.56
N ILE A 67 11.24 23.38 -6.92
CA ILE A 67 11.06 22.28 -5.97
C ILE A 67 12.29 22.15 -5.07
N ARG A 68 13.49 22.20 -5.64
CA ARG A 68 14.76 22.16 -4.88
C ARG A 68 14.86 23.29 -3.87
N SER A 69 14.50 24.52 -4.28
CA SER A 69 14.52 25.69 -3.41
C SER A 69 13.47 25.63 -2.32
N ARG A 70 12.28 25.07 -2.61
CA ARG A 70 11.24 24.84 -1.60
C ARG A 70 11.65 23.80 -0.55
N GLY A 71 12.50 22.83 -0.92
CA GLY A 71 12.99 21.80 -0.01
C GLY A 71 11.97 20.71 0.34
N THR A 72 10.80 20.73 -0.31
CA THR A 72 9.69 19.82 -0.06
C THR A 72 9.10 19.33 -1.39
N LEU A 73 8.87 18.02 -1.45
CA LEU A 73 8.14 17.34 -2.52
C LEU A 73 6.67 17.20 -2.11
N GLU A 74 5.78 17.84 -2.86
CA GLU A 74 4.33 17.86 -2.64
C GLU A 74 3.70 16.63 -3.29
N ILE A 75 3.23 15.69 -2.46
CA ILE A 75 2.65 14.42 -2.92
C ILE A 75 1.13 14.52 -2.92
N GLY A 76 0.50 14.33 -4.08
CA GLY A 76 -0.92 14.01 -4.16
C GLY A 76 -1.14 12.51 -3.95
N ASN A 77 -1.98 12.14 -2.98
CA ASN A 77 -2.33 10.75 -2.73
C ASN A 77 -3.82 10.58 -2.44
N SER A 78 -4.39 9.43 -2.77
CA SER A 78 -5.76 9.13 -2.37
C SER A 78 -5.81 8.98 -0.84
N LYS A 79 -6.75 9.69 -0.22
CA LYS A 79 -6.97 9.65 1.22
C LYS A 79 -7.41 8.24 1.63
N GLY A 80 -6.59 7.56 2.43
CA GLY A 80 -6.95 6.24 2.98
C GLY A 80 -7.26 5.19 1.91
N SER A 81 -6.37 5.03 0.93
CA SER A 81 -6.40 3.92 -0.02
C SER A 81 -6.29 2.57 0.72
N THR A 82 -6.53 1.46 0.02
CA THR A 82 -6.53 0.12 0.63
C THR A 82 -5.16 -0.26 1.17
N ALA A 83 -5.12 -0.96 2.30
CA ALA A 83 -3.88 -1.53 2.80
C ALA A 83 -3.37 -2.62 1.84
N PRO A 84 -2.07 -2.67 1.52
CA PRO A 84 -0.95 -1.94 2.12
C PRO A 84 -0.45 -0.76 1.26
N LEU A 85 -1.28 -0.16 0.39
CA LEU A 85 -0.87 0.92 -0.52
C LEU A 85 -0.53 2.21 0.23
N THR A 86 -1.54 3.02 0.52
CA THR A 86 -1.44 4.20 1.38
C THR A 86 -2.65 4.22 2.32
N PHE A 87 -2.44 3.89 3.59
CA PHE A 87 -3.51 3.79 4.58
C PHE A 87 -3.08 4.44 5.90
N PHE A 88 -4.04 4.66 6.81
CA PHE A 88 -3.72 5.24 8.12
C PHE A 88 -3.12 4.18 9.06
N ALA A 89 -2.11 4.59 9.81
CA ALA A 89 -1.60 3.86 10.95
C ALA A 89 -2.65 3.74 12.05
N THR A 90 -2.34 2.97 13.10
CA THR A 90 -3.21 2.75 14.27
C THR A 90 -3.58 4.03 15.01
N ASP A 91 -2.89 5.16 14.78
CA ASP A 91 -3.24 6.47 15.33
C ASP A 91 -4.34 7.20 14.53
N ASN A 92 -4.81 6.61 13.42
CA ASN A 92 -5.76 7.18 12.46
C ASN A 92 -5.34 8.55 11.88
N LYS A 93 -4.04 8.86 11.88
CA LYS A 93 -3.51 10.16 11.42
C LYS A 93 -2.32 10.00 10.50
N THR A 94 -1.37 9.15 10.88
CA THR A 94 -0.12 8.97 10.16
C THR A 94 -0.35 8.09 8.93
N LEU A 95 -0.01 8.58 7.74
CA LEU A 95 -0.03 7.75 6.53
C LEU A 95 1.15 6.77 6.55
N ILE A 96 0.85 5.52 6.21
CA ILE A 96 1.78 4.40 6.11
C ILE A 96 1.42 3.55 4.88
N GLY A 97 2.30 2.60 4.54
CA GLY A 97 2.12 1.71 3.40
C GLY A 97 3.27 1.81 2.40
N VAL A 98 3.24 0.93 1.40
CA VAL A 98 4.31 0.78 0.42
C VAL A 98 4.53 2.05 -0.40
N GLU A 99 3.46 2.76 -0.76
CA GLU A 99 3.54 3.99 -1.54
C GLU A 99 4.03 5.16 -0.70
N THR A 100 3.65 5.13 0.59
CA THR A 100 4.20 6.08 1.54
C THR A 100 5.72 5.89 1.67
N ASP A 101 6.15 4.66 1.94
CA ASP A 101 7.56 4.31 2.04
C ASP A 101 8.33 4.62 0.74
N MET A 102 7.73 4.38 -0.43
CA MET A 102 8.31 4.73 -1.73
C MET A 102 8.51 6.24 -1.89
N ALA A 103 7.52 7.08 -1.57
CA ALA A 103 7.66 8.53 -1.75
C ALA A 103 8.73 9.12 -0.80
N TYR A 104 8.82 8.63 0.45
CA TYR A 104 9.90 8.99 1.36
C TYR A 104 11.27 8.56 0.84
N ALA A 105 11.39 7.35 0.29
CA ALA A 105 12.63 6.87 -0.29
C ALA A 105 13.07 7.72 -1.50
N ILE A 106 12.13 8.06 -2.39
CA ILE A 106 12.38 8.95 -3.54
C ILE A 106 12.83 10.33 -3.07
N ALA A 107 12.08 10.95 -2.15
CA ALA A 107 12.42 12.26 -1.60
C ALA A 107 13.81 12.27 -0.91
N SER A 108 14.19 11.17 -0.25
CA SER A 108 15.52 11.03 0.36
C SER A 108 16.66 11.08 -0.66
N VAL A 109 16.47 10.50 -1.85
CA VAL A 109 17.45 10.59 -2.96
C VAL A 109 17.61 12.03 -3.44
N PHE A 110 16.52 12.80 -3.47
CA PHE A 110 16.54 14.23 -3.82
C PHE A 110 17.09 15.11 -2.68
N GLY A 111 17.07 14.62 -1.44
CA GLY A 111 17.32 15.42 -0.24
C GLY A 111 16.18 16.40 0.07
N LEU A 112 14.94 16.02 -0.24
CA LEU A 112 13.73 16.79 0.03
C LEU A 112 12.93 16.18 1.18
N LYS A 113 12.13 17.01 1.85
CA LYS A 113 11.08 16.55 2.76
C LYS A 113 9.85 16.12 1.95
N VAL A 114 9.03 15.24 2.53
CA VAL A 114 7.73 14.87 1.95
C VAL A 114 6.63 15.67 2.63
N HIS A 115 5.69 16.19 1.84
CA HIS A 115 4.40 16.68 2.34
C HIS A 115 3.27 15.97 1.60
N TYR A 116 2.39 15.30 2.35
CA TYR A 116 1.26 14.58 1.78
C TYR A 116 0.02 15.46 1.73
N ASN A 117 -0.66 15.39 0.59
CA ASN A 117 -1.92 16.04 0.35
C ASN A 117 -2.98 14.95 0.08
N PRO A 118 -3.57 14.35 1.14
CA PRO A 118 -4.56 13.29 0.99
C PRO A 118 -5.88 13.87 0.46
N VAL A 119 -6.26 13.45 -0.75
CA VAL A 119 -7.45 13.93 -1.47
C VAL A 119 -8.21 12.77 -2.13
N SER A 120 -9.30 13.03 -2.87
CA SER A 120 -9.87 11.97 -3.74
C SER A 120 -8.92 11.66 -4.90
N PHE A 121 -9.05 10.49 -5.51
CA PHE A 121 -8.19 10.07 -6.63
C PHE A 121 -8.23 11.08 -7.78
N GLU A 122 -9.41 11.60 -8.12
CA GLU A 122 -9.61 12.59 -9.18
C GLU A 122 -8.92 13.92 -8.86
N GLN A 123 -8.95 14.32 -7.58
CA GLN A 123 -8.34 15.57 -7.12
C GLN A 123 -6.81 15.53 -7.14
N ILE A 124 -6.18 14.35 -7.22
CA ILE A 124 -4.73 14.24 -7.47
C ILE A 124 -4.41 14.89 -8.81
N PHE A 125 -5.16 14.54 -9.86
CA PHE A 125 -4.94 15.02 -11.22
C PHE A 125 -5.21 16.53 -11.34
N VAL A 126 -6.26 17.04 -10.69
CA VAL A 126 -6.53 18.49 -10.61
C VAL A 126 -5.37 19.23 -9.94
N GLY A 127 -4.80 18.66 -8.87
CA GLY A 127 -3.65 19.21 -8.18
C GLY A 127 -2.36 19.17 -8.99
N LEU A 128 -2.14 18.11 -9.79
CA LEU A 128 -1.03 18.03 -10.75
C LEU A 128 -1.19 19.08 -11.85
N ASP A 129 -2.38 19.18 -12.45
CA ASP A 129 -2.66 20.12 -13.54
C ASP A 129 -2.43 21.59 -13.12
N SER A 130 -2.81 21.93 -11.89
CA SER A 130 -2.62 23.27 -11.31
C SER A 130 -1.21 23.52 -10.76
N GLY A 131 -0.35 22.50 -10.65
CA GLY A 131 0.97 22.58 -10.01
C GLY A 131 0.91 22.69 -8.49
N LYS A 132 -0.26 22.42 -7.88
CA LYS A 132 -0.41 22.32 -6.42
C LYS A 132 0.37 21.12 -5.86
N TYR A 133 0.41 20.01 -6.60
CA TYR A 133 1.19 18.82 -6.28
C TYR A 133 2.29 18.63 -7.32
N ASP A 134 3.46 18.16 -6.89
CA ASP A 134 4.57 17.86 -7.78
C ASP A 134 4.40 16.45 -8.39
N VAL A 135 3.95 15.49 -7.58
CA VAL A 135 3.83 14.09 -7.98
C VAL A 135 2.63 13.40 -7.31
N GLY A 136 1.93 12.58 -8.09
CA GLY A 136 0.90 11.65 -7.64
C GLY A 136 1.51 10.28 -7.37
N VAL A 137 1.31 9.76 -6.16
CA VAL A 137 1.71 8.40 -5.78
C VAL A 137 0.50 7.74 -5.11
N SER A 138 -0.30 7.03 -5.91
CA SER A 138 -1.60 6.50 -5.46
C SER A 138 -2.17 5.43 -6.41
N ASN A 139 -1.43 4.36 -6.64
CA ASN A 139 -1.80 3.22 -7.47
C ASN A 139 -2.27 3.64 -8.87
N ILE A 140 -1.59 4.64 -9.44
CA ILE A 140 -1.95 5.20 -10.73
C ILE A 140 -1.40 4.30 -11.83
N THR A 141 -2.29 3.54 -12.46
CA THR A 141 -1.97 2.72 -13.64
C THR A 141 -1.53 3.58 -14.82
N VAL A 142 -0.48 3.16 -15.51
CA VAL A 142 -0.02 3.75 -16.78
C VAL A 142 -1.02 3.39 -17.87
N THR A 143 -1.68 4.41 -18.43
CA THR A 143 -2.57 4.29 -19.59
C THR A 143 -2.13 5.26 -20.68
N GLU A 144 -2.44 4.94 -21.94
CA GLU A 144 -2.11 5.84 -23.05
C GLU A 144 -2.81 7.20 -22.93
N LEU A 145 -4.04 7.24 -22.40
CA LEU A 145 -4.74 8.50 -22.15
C LEU A 145 -4.04 9.36 -21.09
N ARG A 146 -3.59 8.77 -19.98
CA ARG A 146 -2.89 9.53 -18.91
C ARG A 146 -1.57 10.09 -19.43
N LYS A 147 -0.82 9.32 -20.21
CA LYS A 147 0.45 9.75 -20.82
C LYS A 147 0.32 10.93 -21.79
N GLN A 148 -0.89 11.28 -22.25
CA GLN A 148 -1.09 12.51 -23.02
C GLN A 148 -0.88 13.75 -22.16
N LYS A 149 -1.18 13.68 -20.86
CA LYS A 149 -1.14 14.80 -19.92
C LYS A 149 -0.06 14.70 -18.85
N TYR A 150 0.45 13.50 -18.59
CA TYR A 150 1.37 13.23 -17.48
C TYR A 150 2.63 12.50 -17.94
N ASP A 151 3.73 12.76 -17.24
CA ASP A 151 4.91 11.91 -17.26
C ASP A 151 4.81 10.87 -16.13
N MET A 152 5.17 9.63 -16.41
CA MET A 152 4.90 8.48 -15.55
C MET A 152 6.14 7.61 -15.38
N ALA A 153 6.75 7.64 -14.19
CA ALA A 153 7.90 6.81 -13.82
C ALA A 153 7.44 5.55 -13.05
N THR A 154 7.60 4.37 -13.65
CA THR A 154 7.02 3.14 -13.10
C THR A 154 7.75 2.64 -11.87
N TYR A 155 7.02 2.13 -10.88
CA TYR A 155 7.62 1.55 -9.67
C TYR A 155 7.03 0.21 -9.28
N ARG A 156 5.95 -0.25 -9.91
CA ARG A 156 5.33 -1.54 -9.63
C ARG A 156 4.60 -2.07 -10.85
N LYS A 157 4.39 -3.38 -10.88
CA LYS A 157 3.43 -4.03 -11.75
C LYS A 157 2.02 -3.81 -11.21
N ASP A 158 1.09 -3.56 -12.11
CA ASP A 158 -0.35 -3.62 -11.83
C ASP A 158 -0.73 -5.11 -11.87
N ALA A 159 -0.85 -5.70 -10.69
CA ALA A 159 -0.94 -7.15 -10.49
C ALA A 159 -2.19 -7.51 -9.71
N GLN A 160 -2.84 -8.57 -10.17
CA GLN A 160 -4.07 -9.14 -9.68
C GLN A 160 -3.77 -10.53 -9.12
N ALA A 161 -4.48 -10.96 -8.09
CA ALA A 161 -4.22 -12.21 -7.40
C ALA A 161 -5.48 -13.05 -7.26
N PHE A 162 -5.33 -14.36 -7.46
CA PHE A 162 -6.29 -15.33 -6.99
C PHE A 162 -5.97 -15.64 -5.54
N GLU A 163 -6.86 -15.25 -4.64
CA GLU A 163 -6.79 -15.57 -3.22
C GLU A 163 -7.73 -16.73 -2.90
N ALA A 164 -7.18 -17.79 -2.29
CA ALA A 164 -7.92 -19.00 -1.96
C ALA A 164 -7.75 -19.35 -0.48
N LYS A 165 -8.55 -20.31 0.00
CA LYS A 165 -8.47 -20.80 1.39
C LYS A 165 -7.07 -21.34 1.70
N LYS A 166 -6.55 -21.03 2.88
CA LYS A 166 -5.23 -21.50 3.31
C LYS A 166 -5.16 -23.03 3.34
N GLY A 167 -4.01 -23.57 2.98
CA GLY A 167 -3.79 -25.03 2.92
C GLY A 167 -4.13 -25.66 1.56
N THR A 168 -4.75 -24.93 0.63
CA THR A 168 -4.92 -25.45 -0.74
C THR A 168 -3.59 -25.69 -1.46
N THR A 169 -3.52 -26.78 -2.22
CA THR A 169 -2.41 -27.11 -3.12
C THR A 169 -2.58 -26.52 -4.52
N TRP A 170 -3.76 -25.95 -4.81
CA TRP A 170 -4.07 -25.35 -6.11
C TRP A 170 -3.15 -24.17 -6.42
N ARG A 171 -2.70 -24.06 -7.67
CA ARG A 171 -1.90 -22.96 -8.21
C ARG A 171 -2.48 -22.51 -9.53
N VAL A 172 -2.49 -21.20 -9.75
CA VAL A 172 -2.99 -20.59 -10.99
C VAL A 172 -1.82 -19.98 -11.75
N THR A 173 -1.50 -20.59 -12.89
CA THR A 173 -0.45 -20.13 -13.81
C THR A 173 -1.01 -19.70 -15.17
N GLY A 174 -2.29 -19.97 -15.42
CA GLY A 174 -2.99 -19.51 -16.61
C GLY A 174 -4.43 -20.03 -16.69
N PRO A 175 -5.11 -19.79 -17.83
CA PRO A 175 -6.54 -20.06 -18.01
C PRO A 175 -6.95 -21.50 -17.68
N LYS A 176 -6.14 -22.49 -18.07
CA LYS A 176 -6.45 -23.92 -17.85
C LYS A 176 -6.66 -24.27 -16.36
N ASP A 177 -5.98 -23.57 -15.46
CA ASP A 177 -5.96 -23.91 -14.03
C ASP A 177 -7.23 -23.44 -13.30
N VAL A 178 -7.98 -22.52 -13.91
CA VAL A 178 -9.26 -21.99 -13.41
C VAL A 178 -10.48 -22.58 -14.13
N ALA A 179 -10.28 -23.47 -15.11
CA ALA A 179 -11.39 -24.09 -15.85
C ALA A 179 -12.34 -24.84 -14.92
N GLY A 180 -13.64 -24.53 -14.99
CA GLY A 180 -14.68 -25.14 -14.14
C GLY A 180 -14.64 -24.72 -12.66
N LYS A 181 -13.76 -23.79 -12.27
CA LYS A 181 -13.73 -23.22 -10.91
C LYS A 181 -14.81 -22.18 -10.71
N THR A 182 -15.24 -22.02 -9.47
CA THR A 182 -16.15 -20.95 -9.06
C THR A 182 -15.32 -19.81 -8.48
N ILE A 183 -15.32 -18.65 -9.11
CA ILE A 183 -14.42 -17.54 -8.75
C ILE A 183 -15.23 -16.28 -8.56
N ALA A 184 -15.04 -15.60 -7.42
CA ALA A 184 -15.58 -14.26 -7.22
C ALA A 184 -14.66 -13.21 -7.83
N VAL A 185 -15.24 -12.15 -8.35
CA VAL A 185 -14.52 -10.97 -8.88
C VAL A 185 -15.44 -9.75 -8.77
N PRO A 186 -14.94 -8.54 -8.50
CA PRO A 186 -15.79 -7.36 -8.49
C PRO A 186 -16.26 -7.03 -9.92
N THR A 187 -17.53 -6.66 -10.06
CA THR A 187 -18.15 -6.29 -11.35
C THR A 187 -17.57 -5.00 -11.93
N GLY A 188 -17.49 -4.90 -13.25
CA GLY A 188 -17.06 -3.70 -13.98
C GLY A 188 -15.56 -3.44 -13.95
N THR A 189 -14.76 -4.41 -13.52
CA THR A 189 -13.32 -4.27 -13.31
C THR A 189 -12.50 -4.87 -14.46
N SER A 190 -11.21 -4.51 -14.55
CA SER A 190 -10.28 -5.13 -15.51
C SER A 190 -10.05 -6.62 -15.22
N GLU A 191 -10.15 -6.98 -13.95
CA GLU A 191 -10.04 -8.31 -13.36
C GLU A 191 -11.17 -9.19 -13.85
N GLU A 192 -12.39 -8.66 -13.84
CA GLU A 192 -13.55 -9.35 -14.42
C GLU A 192 -13.33 -9.60 -15.91
N LYS A 193 -12.91 -8.59 -16.67
CA LYS A 193 -12.65 -8.75 -18.10
C LYS A 193 -11.61 -9.85 -18.35
N ALA A 194 -10.47 -9.81 -17.66
CA ALA A 194 -9.43 -10.82 -17.79
C ALA A 194 -9.92 -12.24 -17.44
N LEU A 195 -10.74 -12.36 -16.38
CA LEU A 195 -11.33 -13.64 -15.98
C LEU A 195 -12.31 -14.18 -17.03
N LEU A 196 -13.14 -13.31 -17.61
CA LEU A 196 -14.06 -13.68 -18.68
C LEU A 196 -13.32 -14.08 -19.97
N ASP A 197 -12.24 -13.37 -20.31
CA ASP A 197 -11.37 -13.72 -21.44
C ASP A 197 -10.74 -15.11 -21.24
N TRP A 198 -10.20 -15.40 -20.05
CA TRP A 198 -9.70 -16.74 -19.69
C TRP A 198 -10.80 -17.82 -19.74
N SER A 199 -12.03 -17.48 -19.35
CA SER A 199 -13.18 -18.39 -19.46
C SER A 199 -13.51 -18.72 -20.92
N ALA A 200 -13.53 -17.71 -21.80
CA ALA A 200 -13.76 -17.89 -23.23
C ALA A 200 -12.66 -18.73 -23.89
N GLN A 201 -11.39 -18.52 -23.51
CA GLN A 201 -10.28 -19.36 -23.96
C GLN A 201 -10.42 -20.82 -23.53
N ASN A 202 -10.87 -21.05 -22.29
CA ASN A 202 -11.15 -22.40 -21.82
C ASN A 202 -12.22 -23.09 -22.66
N VAL A 203 -13.32 -22.40 -22.97
CA VAL A 203 -14.39 -22.91 -23.84
C VAL A 203 -13.85 -23.21 -25.25
N LYS A 204 -13.09 -22.29 -25.84
CA LYS A 204 -12.46 -22.48 -27.16
C LYS A 204 -11.51 -23.67 -27.19
N ALA A 205 -10.85 -23.96 -26.06
CA ALA A 205 -9.97 -25.11 -25.89
C ALA A 205 -10.70 -26.41 -25.45
N GLY A 206 -12.04 -26.43 -25.45
CA GLY A 206 -12.84 -27.60 -25.06
C GLY A 206 -12.88 -27.89 -23.55
N ARG A 207 -12.50 -26.94 -22.70
CA ARG A 207 -12.54 -27.03 -21.23
C ARG A 207 -13.81 -26.38 -20.69
N LYS A 208 -14.12 -26.68 -19.43
CA LYS A 208 -15.27 -26.06 -18.73
C LYS A 208 -15.07 -24.54 -18.59
N PRO A 209 -16.12 -23.73 -18.78
CA PRO A 209 -16.06 -22.30 -18.46
C PRO A 209 -15.86 -22.09 -16.96
N ILE A 210 -15.41 -20.89 -16.59
CA ILE A 210 -15.34 -20.43 -15.20
C ILE A 210 -16.75 -20.06 -14.73
N ASN A 211 -17.12 -20.46 -13.51
CA ASN A 211 -18.36 -20.05 -12.86
C ASN A 211 -18.13 -18.76 -12.06
N VAL A 212 -18.40 -17.61 -12.67
CA VAL A 212 -18.18 -16.31 -12.03
C VAL A 212 -19.29 -16.02 -11.01
N LYS A 213 -18.92 -15.56 -9.81
CA LYS A 213 -19.84 -15.12 -8.76
C LYS A 213 -19.58 -13.67 -8.39
N TYR A 214 -20.66 -12.97 -8.06
CA TYR A 214 -20.62 -11.57 -7.67
C TYR A 214 -21.19 -11.43 -6.26
N TYR A 215 -20.55 -10.59 -5.46
CA TYR A 215 -20.95 -10.26 -4.10
C TYR A 215 -20.96 -8.75 -3.93
N GLN A 216 -21.69 -8.28 -2.91
CA GLN A 216 -21.88 -6.84 -2.68
C GLN A 216 -20.59 -6.14 -2.23
N ASP A 217 -19.73 -6.85 -1.49
CA ASP A 217 -18.49 -6.31 -0.95
C ASP A 217 -17.44 -7.42 -0.71
N GLU A 218 -16.22 -7.01 -0.37
CA GLU A 218 -15.10 -7.90 -0.07
C GLU A 218 -15.38 -8.83 1.12
N SER A 219 -16.08 -8.35 2.15
CA SER A 219 -16.37 -9.16 3.33
C SER A 219 -17.29 -10.34 2.98
N ALA A 220 -18.26 -10.12 2.09
CA ALA A 220 -19.10 -11.16 1.53
C ALA A 220 -18.31 -12.13 0.63
N CYS A 221 -17.35 -11.65 -0.16
CA CYS A 221 -16.43 -12.51 -0.91
C CYS A 221 -15.63 -13.43 0.03
N TYR A 222 -15.02 -12.89 1.09
CA TYR A 222 -14.24 -13.69 2.04
C TYR A 222 -15.12 -14.68 2.81
N LEU A 223 -16.33 -14.29 3.22
CA LEU A 223 -17.28 -15.22 3.85
C LEU A 223 -17.65 -16.37 2.90
N ALA A 224 -17.92 -16.06 1.64
CA ALA A 224 -18.21 -17.07 0.62
C ALA A 224 -17.01 -18.01 0.40
N LEU A 225 -15.79 -17.48 0.41
CA LEU A 225 -14.55 -18.27 0.30
C LEU A 225 -14.38 -19.20 1.51
N GLN A 226 -14.60 -18.70 2.72
CA GLN A 226 -14.45 -19.50 3.94
C GLN A 226 -15.48 -20.64 4.02
N SER A 227 -16.72 -20.36 3.60
CA SER A 227 -17.84 -21.31 3.52
C SER A 227 -17.74 -22.26 2.32
N GLY A 228 -16.80 -22.07 1.40
CA GLY A 228 -16.59 -22.94 0.24
C GLY A 228 -17.59 -22.73 -0.91
N HIS A 229 -18.30 -21.60 -0.94
CA HIS A 229 -19.18 -21.24 -2.06
C HIS A 229 -18.41 -20.77 -3.30
N ILE A 230 -17.17 -20.35 -3.13
CA ILE A 230 -16.22 -20.01 -4.18
C ILE A 230 -14.88 -20.70 -3.92
N ASP A 231 -14.15 -21.04 -4.98
CA ASP A 231 -12.79 -21.61 -4.92
C ASP A 231 -11.72 -20.54 -4.71
N ALA A 232 -11.92 -19.34 -5.25
CA ALA A 232 -11.04 -18.19 -5.10
C ALA A 232 -11.77 -16.86 -5.26
N TYR A 233 -11.17 -15.81 -4.72
CA TYR A 233 -11.50 -14.41 -4.99
C TYR A 233 -10.38 -13.79 -5.84
N LEU A 234 -10.70 -13.25 -7.02
CA LEU A 234 -9.77 -12.52 -7.88
C LEU A 234 -9.89 -11.02 -7.62
N HIS A 235 -8.81 -10.40 -7.17
CA HIS A 235 -8.75 -8.97 -6.79
C HIS A 235 -7.30 -8.46 -6.74
N PRO A 236 -7.04 -7.16 -6.50
CA PRO A 236 -5.69 -6.61 -6.51
C PRO A 236 -4.71 -7.36 -5.61
N ASN A 237 -3.56 -7.77 -6.17
CA ASN A 237 -2.52 -8.49 -5.42
C ASN A 237 -2.07 -7.78 -4.14
N PRO A 238 -1.86 -6.45 -4.09
CA PRO A 238 -1.50 -5.81 -2.84
C PRO A 238 -2.47 -6.11 -1.70
N GLU A 239 -3.77 -6.04 -1.96
CA GLU A 239 -4.83 -6.28 -0.97
C GLU A 239 -4.86 -7.76 -0.58
N ALA A 240 -4.77 -8.67 -1.55
CA ALA A 240 -4.70 -10.11 -1.30
C ALA A 240 -3.49 -10.52 -0.44
N GLN A 241 -2.31 -9.93 -0.70
CA GLN A 241 -1.10 -10.19 0.08
C GLN A 241 -1.24 -9.68 1.52
N TYR A 242 -1.85 -8.51 1.69
CA TYR A 242 -2.06 -7.93 3.01
C TYR A 242 -3.11 -8.71 3.81
N HIS A 243 -4.26 -8.99 3.20
CA HIS A 243 -5.34 -9.74 3.82
C HIS A 243 -4.92 -11.17 4.19
N SER A 244 -4.29 -11.91 3.28
CA SER A 244 -3.88 -13.30 3.54
C SER A 244 -2.89 -13.42 4.71
N LYS A 245 -1.97 -12.47 4.84
CA LYS A 245 -1.01 -12.43 5.95
C LYS A 245 -1.66 -12.01 7.26
N THR A 246 -2.52 -11.00 7.24
CA THR A 246 -3.15 -10.46 8.46
C THR A 246 -4.25 -11.38 9.00
N SER A 247 -5.10 -11.93 8.13
CA SER A 247 -6.14 -12.89 8.53
C SER A 247 -5.56 -14.25 8.90
N GLY A 248 -4.52 -14.69 8.17
CA GLY A 248 -3.97 -16.04 8.29
C GLY A 248 -4.92 -17.16 7.86
N GLN A 249 -6.05 -16.84 7.20
CA GLN A 249 -7.10 -17.78 6.79
C GLN A 249 -7.08 -18.13 5.30
N THR A 250 -6.36 -17.35 4.51
CA THR A 250 -6.26 -17.45 3.06
C THR A 250 -4.79 -17.44 2.61
N GLN A 251 -4.56 -17.67 1.32
CA GLN A 251 -3.26 -17.54 0.67
C GLN A 251 -3.44 -17.17 -0.80
N VAL A 252 -2.50 -16.42 -1.36
CA VAL A 252 -2.43 -16.17 -2.81
C VAL A 252 -1.94 -17.42 -3.52
N VAL A 253 -2.66 -17.87 -4.55
CA VAL A 253 -2.36 -19.11 -5.31
C VAL A 253 -1.86 -18.86 -6.73
N GLY A 254 -1.86 -17.62 -7.18
CA GLY A 254 -1.46 -17.21 -8.52
C GLY A 254 -1.99 -15.82 -8.82
N GLY A 255 -1.78 -15.33 -10.03
CA GLY A 255 -2.19 -13.98 -10.38
C GLY A 255 -2.21 -13.70 -11.87
N ILE A 256 -2.79 -12.54 -12.20
CA ILE A 256 -2.83 -11.96 -13.55
C ILE A 256 -2.02 -10.66 -13.48
N ILE A 257 -1.28 -10.35 -14.53
CA ILE A 257 -0.53 -9.10 -14.64
C ILE A 257 -1.16 -8.27 -15.77
N GLY A 258 -1.51 -7.01 -15.50
CA GLY A 258 -2.18 -6.15 -16.48
C GLY A 258 -3.52 -6.72 -16.96
N ASP A 259 -3.77 -6.66 -18.26
CA ASP A 259 -4.96 -7.23 -18.90
C ASP A 259 -4.88 -8.76 -19.12
N GLY A 260 -3.80 -9.39 -18.64
CA GLY A 260 -3.59 -10.82 -18.64
C GLY A 260 -2.92 -11.40 -19.88
N GLU A 261 -2.89 -10.71 -21.02
CA GLU A 261 -2.31 -11.27 -22.26
C GLU A 261 -1.63 -10.29 -23.22
N HIS A 262 -2.02 -9.01 -23.26
CA HIS A 262 -1.61 -8.11 -24.34
C HIS A 262 -0.64 -7.03 -23.88
N LEU A 263 -0.82 -6.54 -22.65
CA LEU A 263 0.08 -5.54 -22.10
C LEU A 263 0.21 -5.66 -20.58
N GLN A 264 1.46 -5.62 -20.12
CA GLN A 264 1.76 -5.53 -18.70
C GLN A 264 1.29 -4.17 -18.17
N GLY A 265 0.31 -4.20 -17.26
CA GLY A 265 -0.09 -3.04 -16.49
C GLY A 265 1.05 -2.64 -15.53
N LEU A 266 1.31 -1.35 -15.44
CA LEU A 266 2.34 -0.77 -14.58
C LEU A 266 1.73 0.35 -13.76
N ILE A 267 2.22 0.52 -12.54
CA ILE A 267 1.88 1.60 -11.63
C ILE A 267 3.05 2.59 -11.60
N ALA A 268 2.76 3.89 -11.67
CA ALA A 268 3.77 4.93 -11.78
C ALA A 268 3.60 6.10 -10.81
N ALA A 269 4.74 6.67 -10.42
CA ALA A 269 4.81 8.02 -9.88
C ALA A 269 4.51 8.97 -11.03
N THR A 270 3.45 9.76 -10.87
CA THR A 270 2.82 10.49 -11.98
C THR A 270 3.00 11.98 -11.77
N THR A 271 3.49 12.69 -12.77
CA THR A 271 3.79 14.12 -12.68
C THR A 271 3.27 14.84 -13.91
N LYS A 272 3.17 16.18 -13.87
CA LYS A 272 2.61 16.91 -15.01
C LYS A 272 3.57 16.80 -16.18
N LYS A 273 3.05 16.53 -17.38
CA LYS A 273 3.91 16.34 -18.55
C LYS A 273 4.77 17.57 -18.80
N ASN A 274 6.06 17.35 -19.07
CA ASN A 274 7.07 18.37 -19.35
C ASN A 274 7.34 19.34 -18.18
N ASP A 275 6.99 19.01 -16.94
CA ASP A 275 7.34 19.85 -15.77
C ASP A 275 8.78 19.66 -15.26
N GLY A 276 9.50 18.72 -15.87
CA GLY A 276 10.90 18.41 -15.57
C GLY A 276 11.10 17.40 -14.45
N LEU A 277 10.05 16.90 -13.79
CA LEU A 277 10.17 15.97 -12.67
C LEU A 277 10.14 14.49 -13.08
N GLY A 278 9.64 14.17 -14.29
CA GLY A 278 9.52 12.78 -14.75
C GLY A 278 10.85 12.02 -14.78
N LYS A 279 11.90 12.63 -15.36
CA LYS A 279 13.26 12.04 -15.42
C LYS A 279 13.88 11.86 -14.02
N PRO A 280 13.96 12.87 -13.13
CA PRO A 280 14.53 12.67 -11.80
C PRO A 280 13.76 11.62 -10.97
N LEU A 281 12.43 11.52 -11.12
CA LEU A 281 11.67 10.43 -10.48
C LEU A 281 12.11 9.05 -10.98
N ASN A 282 12.21 8.88 -12.30
CA ASN A 282 12.67 7.63 -12.91
C ASN A 282 14.08 7.24 -12.43
N ASP A 283 15.01 8.20 -12.42
CA ASP A 283 16.38 7.96 -11.98
C ASP A 283 16.48 7.66 -10.48
N ALA A 284 15.68 8.33 -9.65
CA ALA A 284 15.61 8.02 -8.22
C ALA A 284 15.07 6.62 -7.96
N ILE A 285 14.00 6.19 -8.63
CA ILE A 285 13.46 4.84 -8.50
C ILE A 285 14.49 3.81 -8.97
N ASN A 286 15.14 4.03 -10.10
CA ASN A 286 16.21 3.14 -10.60
C ASN A 286 17.41 3.06 -9.66
N TYR A 287 17.79 4.17 -9.03
CA TYR A 287 18.82 4.18 -7.99
C TYR A 287 18.40 3.34 -6.77
N LEU A 288 17.16 3.49 -6.29
CA LEU A 288 16.62 2.73 -5.17
C LEU A 288 16.52 1.22 -5.47
N ILE A 289 16.17 0.86 -6.71
CA ILE A 289 16.21 -0.52 -7.21
C ILE A 289 17.65 -1.05 -7.13
N LYS A 290 18.61 -0.35 -7.73
CA LYS A 290 20.03 -0.76 -7.77
C LYS A 290 20.65 -0.90 -6.39
N LYS A 291 20.24 -0.07 -5.42
CA LYS A 291 20.73 -0.11 -4.04
C LYS A 291 19.97 -1.10 -3.14
N GLY A 292 18.97 -1.80 -3.66
CA GLY A 292 18.17 -2.77 -2.90
C GLY A 292 17.23 -2.16 -1.86
N VAL A 293 17.13 -0.83 -1.78
CA VAL A 293 16.21 -0.13 -0.87
C VAL A 293 14.77 -0.39 -1.30
N TYR A 294 14.49 -0.28 -2.60
CA TYR A 294 13.22 -0.61 -3.21
C TYR A 294 12.73 -2.03 -2.85
N GLY A 295 13.61 -3.03 -3.00
CA GLY A 295 13.28 -4.42 -2.68
C GLY A 295 12.90 -4.61 -1.21
N LYS A 296 13.57 -3.92 -0.28
CA LYS A 296 13.24 -3.94 1.15
C LYS A 296 11.86 -3.31 1.44
N ILE A 297 11.52 -2.22 0.75
CA ILE A 297 10.21 -1.57 0.85
C ILE A 297 9.11 -2.53 0.39
N LEU A 298 9.27 -3.15 -0.78
CA LEU A 298 8.29 -4.13 -1.26
C LEU A 298 8.17 -5.34 -0.33
N ALA A 299 9.30 -5.89 0.13
CA ALA A 299 9.32 -7.05 1.01
C ALA A 299 8.60 -6.78 2.34
N ARG A 300 8.79 -5.59 2.93
CA ARG A 300 8.08 -5.16 4.15
C ARG A 300 6.56 -5.32 4.02
N TRP A 301 6.02 -5.02 2.85
CA TRP A 301 4.58 -5.05 2.60
C TRP A 301 4.12 -6.33 1.89
N GLY A 302 5.02 -7.30 1.67
CA GLY A 302 4.69 -8.55 0.99
C GLY A 302 4.53 -8.44 -0.53
N LEU A 303 5.04 -7.39 -1.14
CA LEU A 303 4.78 -7.01 -2.53
C LEU A 303 5.97 -7.24 -3.44
N THR A 304 6.91 -8.12 -3.06
CA THR A 304 8.07 -8.46 -3.88
C THR A 304 7.64 -8.98 -5.27
N SER A 305 6.51 -9.68 -5.35
CA SER A 305 5.92 -10.14 -6.61
C SER A 305 5.52 -9.01 -7.55
N ASP A 306 5.26 -7.81 -7.02
CA ASP A 306 4.83 -6.63 -7.80
C ASP A 306 6.02 -5.82 -8.29
N GLY A 307 7.23 -6.23 -7.91
CA GLY A 307 8.45 -5.52 -8.24
C GLY A 307 8.71 -5.41 -9.73
N VAL A 308 9.20 -4.24 -10.15
CA VAL A 308 9.82 -4.04 -11.47
C VAL A 308 11.34 -4.12 -11.33
N ASN A 309 12.01 -4.68 -12.34
CA ASN A 309 13.47 -4.75 -12.37
C ASN A 309 14.12 -3.41 -12.73
N THR A 310 13.37 -2.55 -13.43
CA THR A 310 13.79 -1.21 -13.83
C THR A 310 12.55 -0.32 -13.86
N SER A 311 12.70 0.93 -13.42
CA SER A 311 11.71 1.96 -13.66
C SER A 311 11.81 2.41 -15.10
N GLN A 312 10.68 2.47 -15.79
CA GLN A 312 10.57 3.00 -17.14
C GLN A 312 9.85 4.35 -17.07
N LEU A 313 10.36 5.34 -17.79
CA LEU A 313 9.69 6.62 -17.97
C LEU A 313 8.79 6.52 -19.20
N ASN A 314 7.49 6.74 -19.02
CA ASN A 314 6.48 6.73 -20.07
C ASN A 314 6.45 5.44 -20.93
N PRO A 315 6.50 4.22 -20.35
CA PRO A 315 6.40 2.99 -21.14
C PRO A 315 5.03 2.86 -21.81
N PRO A 316 4.83 1.91 -22.75
CA PRO A 316 3.50 1.58 -23.25
C PRO A 316 2.51 1.40 -22.09
N GLY A 317 1.41 2.14 -22.14
CA GLY A 317 0.34 2.08 -21.14
C GLY A 317 -0.82 1.22 -21.63
N LEU A 318 -1.66 0.77 -20.70
CA LEU A 318 -2.85 0.02 -21.05
C LEU A 318 -3.71 0.83 -22.04
N PRO A 319 -4.25 0.19 -23.09
CA PRO A 319 -5.22 0.84 -23.96
C PRO A 319 -6.42 1.20 -23.10
N ILE A 320 -7.01 2.36 -23.38
CA ILE A 320 -8.37 2.61 -22.90
C ILE A 320 -9.26 2.16 -24.03
N ASP A 321 -9.99 1.05 -23.82
CA ASP A 321 -11.12 0.70 -24.66
C ASP A 321 -12.03 1.93 -24.67
N LYS A 322 -12.11 2.60 -25.82
CA LYS A 322 -13.19 3.55 -26.08
C LYS A 322 -14.46 2.70 -26.13
N LYS A 323 -15.11 2.52 -24.98
CA LYS A 323 -16.53 2.17 -24.97
C LYS A 323 -17.30 3.22 -25.76
#